data_AF-A0AA88QGN2-F1
#
_entry.id   AF-A0AA88QGN2-F1
#
_cell.length_a   1.000
_cell.length_b   1.000
_cell.length_c   1.000
_cell.angle_alpha   90.00
_cell.angle_beta   90.00
_cell.angle_gamma   90.00
#
_symmetry.space_group_name_H-M   'P 1'
#
loop_
_entity.id
_entity.type
_entity.pdbx_description
1 polymer ?
#
loop_
_entity_poly.entity_id
_entity_poly.type
_entity_poly.pdbx_seq_one_letter_code
_entity_poly.pdbx_strand_id
1 'polypeptide(L)'
;MKTEKQLRQQKNEKHSSKKNPKKFSDPASDDHLQQIPRRLREIMKSQEQMKQGFKKRKKAPKPKMLSGDIPVPHFRRGQRESERAYVRRMTEETEHVLYLTNIQAERQPEVKLKKEEETKEKKSIKKNRFNKSKLLQQKKKLNQQEDQEEEEMFKDEVAFGEVAMAPPSLSVKPKKAIDKPQGANKGLLLTSLLGHSPASVNKPSMARKRIMEEERERAVKLYRQMKQKQRDKHEQDKAAMTST
;
A
#
# COMPACT_ATOMS: atom_id res chain seq x y z
N MET A 1 -93.11 10.63 -27.80
CA MET A 1 -92.42 9.34 -28.01
C MET A 1 -91.22 9.57 -28.93
N LYS A 2 -90.05 9.85 -28.36
CA LYS A 2 -88.78 9.94 -29.10
C LYS A 2 -87.72 9.18 -28.30
N THR A 3 -87.00 8.30 -28.99
CA THR A 3 -86.21 7.19 -28.46
C THR A 3 -84.80 7.60 -28.01
N GLU A 4 -84.32 6.87 -27.00
CA GLU A 4 -83.09 6.89 -26.18
C GLU A 4 -81.70 7.02 -26.85
N LYS A 5 -81.58 7.48 -28.10
CA LYS A 5 -80.28 7.59 -28.81
C LYS A 5 -79.62 8.98 -28.75
N GLN A 6 -79.99 9.82 -27.78
CA GLN A 6 -79.43 11.17 -27.60
C GLN A 6 -78.56 11.35 -26.33
N LEU A 7 -78.11 10.26 -25.68
CA LEU A 7 -77.35 10.35 -24.42
C LEU A 7 -75.84 10.07 -24.54
N ARG A 8 -75.22 10.20 -25.71
CA ARG A 8 -73.78 9.98 -25.88
C ARG A 8 -73.16 10.90 -26.91
N GLN A 9 -73.23 12.21 -26.68
CA GLN A 9 -72.33 13.18 -27.31
C GLN A 9 -72.60 14.54 -26.69
N GLN A 10 -72.06 14.77 -25.50
CA GLN A 10 -71.79 16.10 -24.94
C GLN A 10 -71.12 15.87 -23.58
N LYS A 11 -70.02 16.59 -23.34
CA LYS A 11 -69.10 16.57 -22.18
C LYS A 11 -67.70 16.04 -22.51
N ASN A 12 -67.01 16.76 -23.39
CA ASN A 12 -65.56 16.88 -23.37
C ASN A 12 -65.19 18.33 -23.71
N GLU A 13 -65.69 19.26 -22.89
CA GLU A 13 -65.05 20.56 -22.73
C GLU A 13 -64.24 20.49 -21.43
N LYS A 14 -62.92 20.40 -21.55
CA LYS A 14 -61.99 20.61 -20.45
C LYS A 14 -61.13 21.83 -20.73
N HIS A 15 -61.36 22.79 -19.85
CA HIS A 15 -60.64 24.03 -19.60
C HIS A 15 -59.11 23.92 -19.62
N SER A 16 -58.53 24.91 -20.30
CA SER A 16 -57.40 25.77 -19.95
C SER A 16 -56.48 25.44 -18.77
N SER A 17 -55.20 25.73 -19.04
CA SER A 17 -54.15 26.26 -18.14
C SER A 17 -53.20 25.25 -17.49
N LYS A 18 -51.93 25.31 -17.93
CA LYS A 18 -50.82 25.96 -17.18
C LYS A 18 -49.55 25.86 -18.03
N LYS A 19 -49.10 27.00 -18.56
CA LYS A 19 -47.74 27.13 -19.12
C LYS A 19 -46.76 27.05 -17.95
N ASN A 20 -46.00 25.96 -17.85
CA ASN A 20 -44.83 25.92 -16.98
C ASN A 20 -43.73 26.79 -17.62
N PRO A 21 -43.02 27.64 -16.86
CA PRO A 21 -41.88 28.36 -17.41
C PRO A 21 -40.82 27.35 -17.85
N LYS A 22 -40.36 27.49 -19.09
CA LYS A 22 -39.18 26.80 -19.62
C LYS A 22 -38.00 27.12 -18.70
N LYS A 23 -37.59 26.17 -17.86
CA LYS A 23 -36.24 26.16 -17.29
C LYS A 23 -35.29 25.73 -18.41
N PHE A 24 -34.89 26.68 -19.24
CA PHE A 24 -33.62 26.56 -19.96
C PHE A 24 -32.52 26.88 -18.96
N SER A 25 -32.12 25.87 -18.19
CA SER A 25 -30.77 25.82 -17.64
C SER A 25 -30.09 24.69 -18.40
N ASP A 26 -29.29 25.05 -19.39
CA ASP A 26 -28.37 24.12 -20.02
C ASP A 26 -27.53 23.46 -18.90
N PRO A 27 -27.28 22.14 -18.92
CA PRO A 27 -26.49 21.44 -17.90
C PRO A 27 -24.98 21.67 -18.13
N ALA A 28 -24.62 22.90 -18.46
CA ALA A 28 -23.26 23.39 -18.67
C ALA A 28 -23.23 24.72 -17.91
N SER A 29 -22.64 24.83 -16.72
CA SER A 29 -21.37 24.25 -16.30
C SER A 29 -21.42 24.01 -14.79
N ASP A 30 -21.15 22.78 -14.36
CA ASP A 30 -20.82 22.44 -12.97
C ASP A 30 -19.45 23.02 -12.56
N ASP A 31 -19.15 24.26 -12.95
CA ASP A 31 -17.84 24.91 -12.80
C ASP A 31 -17.52 25.11 -11.31
N HIS A 32 -18.53 25.47 -10.53
CA HIS A 32 -18.46 25.55 -9.08
C HIS A 32 -18.20 24.18 -8.42
N LEU A 33 -18.66 23.07 -9.01
CA LEU A 33 -18.35 21.73 -8.49
C LEU A 33 -16.89 21.34 -8.79
N GLN A 34 -16.29 21.89 -9.84
CA GLN A 34 -14.89 21.63 -10.20
C GLN A 34 -13.91 22.21 -9.19
N GLN A 35 -14.25 23.34 -8.56
CA GLN A 35 -13.43 24.01 -7.55
C GLN A 35 -13.57 23.38 -6.15
N ILE A 36 -14.66 22.64 -5.91
CA ILE A 36 -14.86 21.87 -4.67
C ILE A 36 -13.90 20.65 -4.67
N PRO A 37 -13.25 20.35 -3.52
CA PRO A 37 -12.43 19.15 -3.37
C PRO A 37 -13.13 17.87 -3.84
N ARG A 38 -12.41 17.03 -4.60
CA ARG A 38 -12.95 15.83 -5.27
C ARG A 38 -13.76 14.93 -4.34
N ARG A 39 -13.28 14.73 -3.11
CA ARG A 39 -13.93 13.86 -2.12
C ARG A 39 -15.30 14.37 -1.70
N LEU A 40 -15.46 15.70 -1.57
CA LEU A 40 -16.74 16.30 -1.23
C LEU A 40 -17.70 16.28 -2.42
N ARG A 41 -17.19 16.48 -3.65
CA ARG A 41 -17.97 16.34 -4.89
C ARG A 41 -18.58 14.94 -5.02
N GLU A 42 -17.80 13.90 -4.75
CA GLU A 42 -18.27 12.51 -4.79
C GLU A 42 -19.34 12.23 -3.72
N ILE A 43 -19.17 12.76 -2.50
CA ILE A 43 -20.15 12.63 -1.42
C ILE A 43 -21.47 13.31 -1.80
N MET A 44 -21.43 14.54 -2.31
CA MET A 44 -22.63 15.26 -2.75
C MET A 44 -23.36 14.51 -3.87
N LYS A 45 -22.61 14.01 -4.86
CA LYS A 45 -23.17 13.21 -5.96
C LYS A 45 -23.81 11.90 -5.48
N SER A 46 -23.19 11.22 -4.52
CA SER A 46 -23.73 10.01 -3.91
C SER A 46 -25.00 10.28 -3.12
N GLN A 47 -25.00 11.35 -2.31
CA GLN A 47 -26.19 11.77 -1.56
C GLN A 47 -27.34 12.16 -2.49
N GLU A 48 -27.06 12.82 -3.60
CA GLU A 48 -28.07 13.15 -4.61
C GLU A 48 -28.64 11.90 -5.28
N GLN A 49 -27.79 10.93 -5.62
CA GLN A 49 -28.24 9.62 -6.16
C GLN A 49 -29.09 8.85 -5.15
N MET A 50 -28.76 8.91 -3.85
CA MET A 50 -29.56 8.31 -2.79
C MET A 50 -30.92 9.02 -2.62
N LYS A 51 -30.96 10.36 -2.73
CA LYS A 51 -32.19 11.16 -2.68
C LYS A 51 -33.09 10.92 -3.90
N GLN A 52 -32.53 10.76 -5.10
CA GLN A 52 -33.30 10.54 -6.32
C GLN A 52 -33.89 9.12 -6.43
N GLY A 53 -33.49 8.22 -5.54
CA GLY A 53 -33.97 6.84 -5.46
C GLY A 53 -33.45 5.97 -6.61
N PHE A 54 -33.18 4.70 -6.33
CA PHE A 54 -32.67 3.76 -7.32
C PHE A 54 -33.75 3.44 -8.38
N LYS A 55 -33.77 4.20 -9.48
CA LYS A 55 -34.56 3.84 -10.67
C LYS A 55 -33.95 2.59 -11.32
N LYS A 56 -34.59 1.43 -11.09
CA LYS A 56 -34.22 0.16 -11.75
C LYS A 56 -34.31 0.34 -13.26
N ARG A 57 -33.16 0.43 -13.94
CA ARG A 57 -33.09 0.43 -15.41
C ARG A 57 -33.58 -0.94 -15.91
N LYS A 58 -34.69 -0.97 -16.66
CA LYS A 58 -35.10 -2.17 -17.39
C LYS A 58 -34.02 -2.49 -18.42
N LYS A 59 -33.41 -3.68 -18.33
CA LYS A 59 -32.39 -4.14 -19.27
C LYS A 59 -33.05 -4.45 -20.62
N ALA A 60 -32.57 -3.84 -21.70
CA ALA A 60 -32.84 -4.30 -23.06
C ALA A 60 -32.25 -5.72 -23.25
N PRO A 61 -32.88 -6.59 -24.06
CA PRO A 61 -32.37 -7.93 -24.31
C PRO A 61 -31.02 -7.82 -25.02
N LYS A 62 -29.97 -8.33 -24.36
CA LYS A 62 -28.64 -8.41 -24.96
C LYS A 62 -28.61 -9.56 -25.96
N PRO A 63 -27.98 -9.41 -27.14
CA PRO A 63 -27.70 -10.55 -28.00
C PRO A 63 -26.84 -11.56 -27.22
N LYS A 64 -27.15 -12.85 -27.38
CA LYS A 64 -26.42 -13.95 -26.76
C LYS A 64 -25.02 -14.00 -27.37
N MET A 65 -24.06 -13.31 -26.75
CA MET A 65 -22.66 -13.45 -27.11
C MET A 65 -22.17 -14.82 -26.63
N LEU A 66 -22.08 -15.77 -27.55
CA LEU A 66 -21.35 -17.01 -27.33
C LEU A 66 -19.86 -16.66 -27.36
N SER A 67 -19.21 -16.79 -26.20
CA SER A 67 -17.76 -16.90 -26.02
C SER A 67 -16.88 -16.04 -26.93
N GLY A 68 -16.59 -14.79 -26.53
CA GLY A 68 -15.38 -14.02 -26.89
C GLY A 68 -15.09 -13.70 -28.37
N ASP A 69 -15.70 -14.38 -29.32
CA ASP A 69 -15.42 -14.34 -30.75
C ASP A 69 -16.31 -13.33 -31.47
N ILE A 70 -15.73 -12.68 -32.49
CA ILE A 70 -16.44 -11.70 -33.30
C ILE A 70 -17.46 -12.45 -34.15
N PRO A 71 -18.75 -12.09 -34.09
CA PRO A 71 -19.76 -12.74 -34.90
C PRO A 71 -19.47 -12.46 -36.38
N VAL A 72 -19.35 -13.52 -37.18
CA VAL A 72 -19.15 -13.42 -38.64
C VAL A 72 -20.52 -13.29 -39.31
N PRO A 73 -20.84 -12.16 -39.96
CA PRO A 73 -22.11 -11.97 -40.67
C PRO A 73 -22.18 -12.88 -41.90
N HIS A 74 -23.37 -13.42 -42.18
CA HIS A 74 -23.60 -14.22 -43.39
C HIS A 74 -24.27 -13.36 -44.46
N PHE A 75 -23.50 -12.98 -45.48
CA PHE A 75 -23.98 -12.07 -46.52
C PHE A 75 -24.84 -12.81 -47.55
N ARG A 76 -26.16 -12.69 -47.42
CA ARG A 76 -27.15 -13.08 -48.43
C ARG A 76 -28.08 -11.91 -48.72
N ARG A 77 -28.38 -11.67 -49.99
CA ARG A 77 -29.33 -10.62 -50.41
C ARG A 77 -30.74 -11.01 -49.99
N GLY A 78 -31.46 -10.09 -49.36
CA GLY A 78 -32.86 -10.31 -48.99
C GLY A 78 -33.78 -10.31 -50.21
N GLN A 79 -34.91 -11.02 -50.13
CA GLN A 79 -35.89 -11.11 -51.24
C GLN A 79 -36.49 -9.75 -51.66
N ARG A 80 -36.52 -8.77 -50.74
CA ARG A 80 -37.08 -7.42 -50.96
C ARG A 80 -36.00 -6.33 -50.99
N GLU A 81 -34.74 -6.74 -51.06
CA GLU A 81 -33.61 -5.82 -51.00
C GLU A 81 -33.08 -5.51 -52.40
N SER A 82 -32.84 -4.22 -52.66
CA SER A 82 -32.15 -3.79 -53.88
C SER A 82 -30.65 -4.06 -53.80
N GLU A 83 -30.00 -4.24 -54.94
CA GLU A 83 -28.55 -4.51 -55.02
C GLU A 83 -27.71 -3.47 -54.29
N ARG A 84 -28.06 -2.20 -54.45
CA ARG A 84 -27.37 -1.10 -53.80
C ARG A 84 -27.51 -1.13 -52.28
N ALA A 85 -28.68 -1.52 -51.77
CA ALA A 85 -28.89 -1.66 -50.33
C ALA A 85 -28.11 -2.85 -49.76
N TYR A 86 -28.03 -3.95 -50.51
CA TYR A 86 -27.24 -5.13 -50.15
C TYR A 86 -25.75 -4.81 -50.03
N VAL A 87 -25.18 -4.17 -51.05
CA VAL A 87 -23.76 -3.78 -51.05
C VAL A 87 -23.48 -2.85 -49.87
N ARG A 88 -24.38 -1.90 -49.58
CA ARG A 88 -24.22 -0.98 -48.46
C ARG A 88 -24.27 -1.69 -47.10
N ARG A 89 -25.20 -2.63 -46.88
CA ARG A 89 -25.20 -3.43 -45.64
C ARG A 89 -23.92 -4.25 -45.52
N MET A 90 -23.49 -4.85 -46.62
CA MET A 90 -22.26 -5.64 -46.67
C MET A 90 -21.04 -4.79 -46.28
N THR A 91 -20.91 -3.57 -46.80
CA THR A 91 -19.80 -2.67 -46.45
C THR A 91 -19.85 -2.26 -44.99
N GLU A 92 -21.01 -1.85 -44.47
CA GLU A 92 -21.18 -1.41 -43.07
C GLU A 92 -20.84 -2.55 -42.08
N GLU A 93 -21.32 -3.77 -42.34
CA GLU A 93 -21.05 -4.93 -41.49
C GLU A 93 -19.58 -5.37 -41.56
N THR A 94 -18.95 -5.28 -42.74
CA THR A 94 -17.53 -5.60 -42.92
C THR A 94 -16.63 -4.61 -42.17
N GLU A 95 -16.91 -3.32 -42.28
CA GLU A 95 -16.22 -2.27 -41.52
C GLU A 95 -16.36 -2.49 -40.01
N HIS A 96 -17.57 -2.87 -39.56
CA HIS A 96 -17.83 -3.15 -38.15
C HIS A 96 -17.07 -4.36 -37.63
N VAL A 97 -17.02 -5.47 -38.39
CA VAL A 97 -16.21 -6.66 -38.03
C VAL A 97 -14.73 -6.31 -37.98
N LEU A 98 -14.23 -5.55 -38.96
CA LEU A 98 -12.84 -5.09 -38.98
C LEU A 98 -12.52 -4.22 -37.75
N TYR A 99 -13.42 -3.29 -37.40
CA TYR A 99 -13.31 -2.46 -36.20
C TYR A 99 -13.23 -3.33 -34.92
N LEU A 100 -14.13 -4.30 -34.77
CA LEU A 100 -14.11 -5.22 -33.63
C LEU A 100 -12.81 -6.04 -33.59
N THR A 101 -12.29 -6.44 -34.75
CA THR A 101 -11.04 -7.21 -34.88
C THR A 101 -9.84 -6.40 -34.42
N ASN A 102 -9.76 -5.14 -34.84
CA ASN A 102 -8.67 -4.24 -34.48
C ASN A 102 -8.67 -3.88 -32.98
N ILE A 103 -9.83 -3.92 -32.32
CA ILE A 103 -9.95 -3.69 -30.87
C ILE A 103 -9.59 -4.93 -30.05
N GLN A 104 -9.73 -6.12 -30.63
CA GLN A 104 -9.33 -7.33 -29.94
C GLN A 104 -7.81 -7.40 -29.86
N ALA A 105 -7.28 -7.50 -28.64
CA ALA A 105 -5.88 -7.80 -28.44
C ALA A 105 -5.54 -9.13 -29.13
N GLU A 106 -4.41 -9.16 -29.82
CA GLU A 106 -3.93 -10.35 -30.52
C GLU A 106 -3.93 -11.53 -29.55
N ARG A 107 -4.75 -12.55 -29.86
CA ARG A 107 -4.83 -13.73 -29.01
C ARG A 107 -3.57 -14.54 -29.26
N GLN A 108 -2.71 -14.54 -28.25
CA GLN A 108 -1.57 -15.42 -28.13
C GLN A 108 -1.96 -16.57 -27.19
N PRO A 109 -2.70 -17.59 -27.67
CA PRO A 109 -3.19 -18.68 -26.82
C PRO A 109 -2.05 -19.42 -26.12
N GLU A 110 -0.87 -19.48 -26.74
CA GLU A 110 0.32 -20.15 -26.20
C GLU A 110 0.99 -19.37 -25.05
N VAL A 111 0.76 -18.06 -24.93
CA VAL A 111 1.39 -17.19 -23.90
C VAL A 111 0.60 -17.17 -22.59
N LYS A 112 -0.66 -17.64 -22.59
CA LYS A 112 -1.57 -17.54 -21.42
C LYS A 112 -1.17 -18.43 -20.24
N LEU A 113 -0.55 -19.59 -20.50
CA LEU A 113 -0.12 -20.51 -19.43
C LEU A 113 0.88 -19.84 -18.47
N LYS A 114 1.80 -19.02 -18.99
CA LYS A 114 2.84 -18.37 -18.18
C LYS A 114 2.31 -17.19 -17.33
N LYS A 115 1.38 -16.39 -17.87
CA LYS A 115 0.86 -15.20 -17.17
C LYS A 115 -0.09 -15.53 -16.01
N GLU A 116 -0.84 -16.62 -16.11
CA GLU A 116 -1.75 -17.05 -15.03
C GLU A 116 -1.00 -17.59 -13.80
N GLU A 117 0.11 -18.30 -14.01
CA GLU A 117 1.00 -18.75 -12.93
C GLU A 117 1.61 -17.56 -12.20
N GLU A 118 2.20 -16.61 -12.94
CA GLU A 118 2.80 -15.40 -12.34
C GLU A 118 1.79 -14.57 -11.53
N THR A 119 0.54 -14.45 -11.98
CA THR A 119 -0.47 -13.65 -11.28
C THR A 119 -1.04 -14.36 -10.04
N LYS A 120 -1.08 -15.70 -10.03
CA LYS A 120 -1.45 -16.50 -8.85
C LYS A 120 -0.34 -16.45 -7.79
N GLU A 121 0.91 -16.56 -8.20
CA GLU A 121 2.09 -16.42 -7.31
C GLU A 121 2.17 -15.03 -6.67
N LYS A 122 1.99 -13.96 -7.47
CA LYS A 122 1.99 -12.58 -6.95
C LYS A 122 0.87 -12.36 -5.90
N LYS A 123 -0.27 -13.03 -6.03
CA LYS A 123 -1.37 -12.97 -5.05
C LYS A 123 -1.07 -13.78 -3.78
N SER A 124 -0.47 -14.97 -3.90
CA SER A 124 -0.12 -15.81 -2.74
C SER A 124 1.00 -15.16 -1.90
N ILE A 125 2.00 -14.57 -2.54
CA ILE A 125 3.11 -13.86 -1.87
C ILE A 125 2.58 -12.64 -1.08
N LYS A 126 1.67 -11.85 -1.66
CA LYS A 126 1.05 -10.70 -0.98
C LYS A 126 0.22 -11.11 0.25
N LYS A 127 -0.57 -12.19 0.13
CA LYS A 127 -1.33 -12.75 1.26
C LYS A 127 -0.41 -13.27 2.37
N ASN A 128 0.66 -13.98 2.01
CA ASN A 128 1.65 -14.48 2.96
C ASN A 128 2.34 -13.34 3.71
N ARG A 129 2.76 -12.27 3.02
CA ARG A 129 3.36 -11.09 3.65
C ARG A 129 2.42 -10.41 4.64
N PHE A 130 1.16 -10.22 4.29
CA PHE A 130 0.15 -9.61 5.17
C PHE A 130 -0.10 -10.46 6.43
N ASN A 131 -0.21 -11.78 6.27
CA ASN A 131 -0.36 -12.70 7.39
C ASN A 131 0.86 -12.68 8.31
N LYS A 132 2.07 -12.66 7.75
CA LYS A 132 3.32 -12.56 8.51
C LYS A 132 3.40 -11.25 9.30
N SER A 133 3.02 -10.11 8.71
CA SER A 133 3.00 -8.83 9.43
C SER A 133 1.98 -8.82 10.57
N LYS A 134 0.80 -9.43 10.37
CA LYS A 134 -0.23 -9.53 11.41
C LYS A 134 0.24 -10.39 12.58
N LEU A 135 0.88 -11.52 12.29
CA LEU A 135 1.45 -12.40 13.31
C LEU A 135 2.56 -11.69 14.12
N LEU A 136 3.43 -10.93 13.46
CA LEU A 136 4.48 -10.16 14.14
C LEU A 136 3.90 -9.08 15.06
N GLN A 137 2.81 -8.41 14.64
CA GLN A 137 2.13 -7.43 15.51
C GLN A 137 1.50 -8.10 16.73
N GLN A 138 0.90 -9.27 16.58
CA GLN A 138 0.35 -10.02 17.72
C GLN A 138 1.45 -10.43 18.71
N LYS A 139 2.58 -10.95 18.22
CA LYS A 139 3.73 -11.28 19.07
C LYS A 139 4.26 -10.06 19.82
N LYS A 140 4.41 -8.92 19.16
CA LYS A 140 4.85 -7.69 19.83
C LYS A 140 3.91 -7.24 20.96
N LYS A 141 2.60 -7.43 20.80
CA LYS A 141 1.62 -7.09 21.85
C LYS A 141 1.74 -8.03 23.03
N LEU A 142 1.91 -9.34 22.79
CA LEU A 142 2.13 -10.32 23.86
C LEU A 142 3.41 -10.00 24.64
N ASN A 143 4.53 -9.77 23.94
CA ASN A 143 5.77 -9.38 24.60
C ASN A 143 5.62 -8.09 25.43
N GLN A 144 4.89 -7.08 24.93
CA GLN A 144 4.63 -5.86 25.71
C GLN A 144 3.78 -6.12 26.95
N GLN A 145 2.87 -7.09 26.90
CA GLN A 145 2.08 -7.49 28.06
C GLN A 145 2.95 -8.24 29.06
N GLU A 146 3.79 -9.18 28.59
CA GLU A 146 4.76 -9.89 29.42
C GLU A 146 5.73 -8.91 30.09
N ASP A 147 6.27 -7.93 29.36
CA ASP A 147 7.15 -6.89 29.91
C ASP A 147 6.44 -6.07 31.00
N GLN A 148 5.16 -5.72 30.81
CA GLN A 148 4.36 -4.98 31.80
C GLN A 148 4.08 -5.83 33.05
N GLU A 149 3.72 -7.10 32.86
CA GLU A 149 3.48 -8.05 33.95
C GLU A 149 4.77 -8.28 34.76
N GLU A 150 5.93 -8.41 34.10
CA GLU A 150 7.23 -8.46 34.76
C GLU A 150 7.51 -7.18 35.55
N GLU A 151 7.36 -6.01 34.94
CA GLU A 151 7.54 -4.73 35.64
C GLU A 151 6.62 -4.59 36.86
N GLU A 152 5.38 -5.07 36.78
CA GLU A 152 4.45 -5.08 37.91
C GLU A 152 4.87 -6.05 39.00
N MET A 153 5.37 -7.24 38.67
CA MET A 153 5.90 -8.20 39.63
C MET A 153 7.13 -7.69 40.40
N PHE A 154 7.96 -6.82 39.79
CA PHE A 154 9.18 -6.27 40.39
C PHE A 154 9.01 -4.85 40.98
N LYS A 155 7.79 -4.31 41.02
CA LYS A 155 7.48 -3.05 41.70
C LYS A 155 7.13 -3.33 43.17
N ASP A 156 8.10 -3.14 44.06
CA ASP A 156 7.86 -3.11 45.50
C ASP A 156 7.32 -1.73 45.92
N GLU A 157 6.13 -1.73 46.53
CA GLU A 157 5.60 -0.53 47.19
C GLU A 157 6.26 -0.37 48.56
N VAL A 158 7.27 0.50 48.64
CA VAL A 158 7.99 0.78 49.89
C VAL A 158 7.68 2.19 50.38
N ALA A 159 7.36 2.35 51.66
CA ALA A 159 7.05 3.63 52.25
C ALA A 159 8.28 4.56 52.31
N PHE A 160 8.04 5.86 52.19
CA PHE A 160 9.11 6.86 52.26
C PHE A 160 9.77 6.84 53.66
N GLY A 161 11.07 6.56 53.69
CA GLY A 161 11.87 6.49 54.93
C GLY A 161 12.43 5.09 55.26
N GLU A 162 11.92 4.03 54.65
CA GLU A 162 12.42 2.65 54.84
C GLU A 162 13.58 2.31 53.90
N VAL A 163 13.60 2.90 52.69
CA VAL A 163 14.65 2.64 51.71
C VAL A 163 15.90 3.48 51.99
N ALA A 164 16.92 2.84 52.55
CA ALA A 164 18.26 3.43 52.65
C ALA A 164 19.00 3.31 51.32
N MET A 165 19.09 4.40 50.55
CA MET A 165 19.81 4.48 49.26
C MET A 165 21.31 4.19 49.36
N ALA A 166 21.88 4.39 50.55
CA ALA A 166 23.24 4.03 50.87
C ALA A 166 23.29 3.61 52.34
N PRO A 167 24.17 2.66 52.70
CA PRO A 167 24.44 2.40 54.11
C PRO A 167 24.89 3.70 54.79
N PRO A 168 24.49 3.95 56.05
CA PRO A 168 24.92 5.14 56.77
C PRO A 168 26.44 5.19 56.81
N SER A 169 27.01 6.30 56.34
CA SER A 169 28.46 6.50 56.37
C SER A 169 28.88 6.96 57.76
N LEU A 170 29.79 6.20 58.38
CA LEU A 170 30.42 6.59 59.63
C LEU A 170 31.38 7.76 59.35
N SER A 171 30.91 8.99 59.48
CA SER A 171 31.71 10.22 59.36
C SER A 171 32.55 10.51 60.61
N VAL A 172 32.52 9.63 61.61
CA VAL A 172 33.24 9.79 62.87
C VAL A 172 34.74 9.56 62.63
N LYS A 173 35.54 10.58 62.91
CA LYS A 173 37.01 10.44 62.92
C LYS A 173 37.41 9.40 63.99
N PRO A 174 38.12 8.32 63.63
CA PRO A 174 38.57 7.36 64.63
C PRO A 174 39.54 8.04 65.59
N LYS A 175 39.38 7.81 66.90
CA LYS A 175 40.11 8.50 67.99
C LYS A 175 41.64 8.45 67.87
N LYS A 176 42.21 7.58 67.03
CA LYS A 176 43.65 7.38 66.84
C LYS A 176 44.15 7.74 65.43
N ALA A 177 43.36 8.45 64.60
CA ALA A 177 43.83 8.89 63.29
C ALA A 177 44.92 9.97 63.45
N ILE A 178 46.07 9.73 62.83
CA ILE A 178 47.14 10.71 62.65
C ILE A 178 46.89 11.40 61.32
N ASP A 179 46.76 12.72 61.32
CA ASP A 179 46.62 13.54 60.11
C ASP A 179 47.94 13.48 59.31
N LYS A 180 48.08 12.49 58.42
CA LYS A 180 49.20 12.44 57.47
C LYS A 180 48.89 13.39 56.30
N PRO A 181 49.83 14.28 55.91
CA PRO A 181 49.64 15.08 54.72
C PRO A 181 49.54 14.18 53.49
N GLN A 182 48.47 14.34 52.74
CA GLN A 182 48.18 13.66 51.49
C GLN A 182 49.27 14.03 50.46
N GLY A 183 50.35 13.25 50.36
CA GLY A 183 51.48 13.67 49.53
C GLY A 183 52.57 12.66 49.21
N ALA A 184 52.35 11.34 49.34
CA ALA A 184 53.28 10.35 48.79
C ALA A 184 52.61 9.59 47.65
N ASN A 185 53.05 9.87 46.43
CA ASN A 185 52.55 9.27 45.20
C ASN A 185 52.84 7.76 45.21
N LYS A 186 51.80 6.94 45.34
CA LYS A 186 51.85 5.48 45.39
C LYS A 186 52.06 4.85 44.00
N GLY A 187 52.89 5.45 43.16
CA GLY A 187 53.26 4.88 41.86
C GLY A 187 54.41 3.90 42.05
N LEU A 188 54.27 2.66 41.56
CA LEU A 188 55.39 1.73 41.50
C LEU A 188 56.48 2.33 40.59
N LEU A 189 57.75 2.30 40.99
CA LEU A 189 58.87 2.86 40.21
C LEU A 189 58.88 2.36 38.74
N LEU A 190 58.55 1.07 38.56
CA LEU A 190 58.45 0.41 37.26
C LEU A 190 57.43 1.04 36.31
N THR A 191 56.30 1.57 36.81
CA THR A 191 55.30 2.24 35.95
C THR A 191 55.83 3.58 35.43
N SER A 192 56.69 4.25 36.19
CA SER A 192 57.38 5.46 35.75
C SER A 192 58.43 5.16 34.67
N LEU A 193 59.13 4.04 34.81
CA LEU A 193 60.22 3.68 33.89
C LEU A 193 59.69 3.19 32.53
N LEU A 194 58.56 2.49 32.54
CA LEU A 194 57.95 1.91 31.34
C LEU A 194 56.99 2.87 30.63
N GLY A 195 56.84 4.11 31.12
CA GLY A 195 55.92 5.10 30.56
C GLY A 195 54.44 4.74 30.66
N HIS A 196 54.12 3.63 31.32
CA HIS A 196 52.75 3.20 31.59
C HIS A 196 52.24 3.90 32.84
N SER A 197 51.90 5.19 32.69
CA SER A 197 50.87 5.77 33.56
C SER A 197 49.65 4.84 33.49
N PRO A 198 48.97 4.50 34.60
CA PRO A 198 47.75 3.71 34.54
C PRO A 198 46.78 4.48 33.65
N ALA A 199 46.71 4.09 32.38
CA ALA A 199 45.81 4.65 31.41
C ALA A 199 44.45 4.49 32.06
N SER A 200 43.86 5.64 32.45
CA SER A 200 42.64 5.65 33.22
C SER A 200 41.67 4.69 32.52
N VAL A 201 41.07 3.79 33.29
CA VAL A 201 40.03 2.85 32.82
C VAL A 201 38.73 3.60 32.47
N ASN A 202 38.88 4.88 32.10
CA ASN A 202 37.81 5.77 31.69
C ASN A 202 37.33 5.29 30.33
N LYS A 203 36.09 4.81 30.32
CA LYS A 203 35.33 4.51 29.13
C LYS A 203 35.55 5.66 28.14
N PRO A 204 35.96 5.39 26.87
CA PRO A 204 36.14 6.46 25.90
C PRO A 204 34.84 7.25 25.75
N SER A 205 34.95 8.57 25.55
CA SER A 205 33.79 9.43 25.33
C SER A 205 32.92 8.90 24.19
N MET A 206 31.61 9.17 24.22
CA MET A 206 30.69 8.69 23.18
C MET A 206 31.11 9.14 21.78
N ALA A 207 31.68 10.34 21.66
CA ALA A 207 32.24 10.84 20.40
C ALA A 207 33.42 9.98 19.91
N ARG A 208 34.35 9.63 20.81
CA ARG A 208 35.49 8.79 20.46
C ARG A 208 35.08 7.36 20.09
N LYS A 209 34.08 6.80 20.77
CA LYS A 209 33.50 5.50 20.42
C LYS A 209 32.94 5.49 19.00
N ARG A 210 32.17 6.53 18.63
CA ARG A 210 31.62 6.66 17.27
C ARG A 210 32.70 6.69 16.20
N ILE A 211 33.78 7.43 16.43
CA ILE A 211 34.92 7.50 15.49
C ILE A 211 35.56 6.12 15.31
N MET A 212 35.84 5.42 16.42
CA MET A 212 36.44 4.09 16.36
C MET A 212 35.53 3.04 15.71
N GLU A 213 34.22 3.12 15.95
CA GLU A 213 33.23 2.24 15.32
C GLU A 213 33.11 2.50 13.81
N GLU A 214 33.11 3.76 13.38
CA GLU A 214 33.08 4.12 11.96
C GLU A 214 34.34 3.62 11.23
N GLU A 215 35.52 3.80 11.82
CA GLU A 215 36.78 3.26 11.27
C GLU A 215 36.72 1.73 11.13
N ARG A 216 36.19 1.05 12.15
CA ARG A 216 35.99 -0.40 12.13
C ARG A 216 35.04 -0.82 11.02
N GLU A 217 33.93 -0.12 10.83
CA GLU A 217 33.00 -0.38 9.74
C GLU A 217 33.63 -0.17 8.36
N ARG A 218 34.42 0.90 8.19
CA ARG A 218 35.13 1.17 6.93
C ARG A 218 36.10 0.04 6.60
N ALA A 219 36.88 -0.42 7.57
CA ALA A 219 37.81 -1.54 7.41
C ALA A 219 37.08 -2.84 7.01
N VAL A 220 35.96 -3.15 7.68
CA VAL A 220 35.15 -4.34 7.37
C VAL A 220 34.54 -4.26 5.97
N LYS A 221 34.02 -3.10 5.56
CA LYS A 221 33.45 -2.91 4.22
C LYS A 221 34.51 -3.12 3.13
N LEU A 222 35.69 -2.53 3.29
CA LEU A 222 36.82 -2.73 2.37
C LEU A 222 37.24 -4.20 2.29
N TYR A 223 37.35 -4.88 3.44
CA TYR A 223 37.68 -6.31 3.49
C TYR A 223 36.63 -7.17 2.76
N ARG A 224 35.34 -6.90 2.95
CA ARG A 224 34.25 -7.61 2.25
C ARG A 224 34.31 -7.40 0.75
N GLN A 225 34.54 -6.17 0.29
CA GLN A 225 34.68 -5.86 -1.13
C GLN A 225 35.89 -6.56 -1.75
N MET A 226 37.03 -6.54 -1.05
CA MET A 226 38.24 -7.24 -1.47
C MET A 226 37.99 -8.75 -1.58
N LYS A 227 37.31 -9.35 -0.59
CA LYS A 227 36.96 -10.77 -0.62
C LYS A 227 35.96 -11.14 -1.70
N GLN A 228 35.02 -10.25 -2.02
CA GLN A 228 34.10 -10.47 -3.14
C GLN A 228 34.87 -10.51 -4.46
N LYS A 229 35.74 -9.53 -4.73
CA LYS A 229 36.59 -9.51 -5.94
C LYS A 229 37.46 -10.77 -6.06
N GLN A 230 38.01 -11.28 -4.96
CA GLN A 230 38.78 -12.53 -4.97
C GLN A 230 37.92 -13.74 -5.37
N ARG A 231 36.65 -13.79 -4.93
CA ARG A 231 35.72 -14.86 -5.31
C ARG A 231 35.34 -14.79 -6.77
N ASP A 232 34.97 -13.60 -7.25
CA ASP A 232 34.58 -13.39 -8.65
C ASP A 232 35.74 -13.76 -9.60
N LYS A 233 36.98 -13.40 -9.24
CA LYS A 233 38.17 -13.79 -10.01
C LYS A 233 38.37 -15.30 -10.04
N HIS A 234 38.24 -15.97 -8.89
CA HIS A 234 38.37 -17.43 -8.81
C HIS A 234 37.24 -18.16 -9.55
N GLU A 235 36.05 -17.57 -9.65
CA GLU A 235 34.93 -18.09 -10.44
C GLU A 235 35.17 -17.92 -11.94
N GLN A 236 35.73 -16.79 -12.37
CA GLN A 236 36.17 -16.57 -13.75
C GLN A 236 37.28 -17.54 -14.15
N ASP A 237 38.28 -17.74 -13.30
CA ASP A 237 39.37 -18.70 -13.54
C ASP A 237 38.83 -20.13 -13.65
N LYS A 238 37.86 -20.51 -12.81
CA LYS A 238 37.17 -21.81 -12.90
C LYS A 238 36.37 -21.97 -14.18
N ALA A 239 35.59 -20.95 -14.57
CA ALA A 239 34.79 -20.98 -15.78
C ALA A 239 35.66 -21.12 -17.04
N ALA A 240 36.80 -20.41 -17.08
CA ALA A 240 37.77 -20.51 -18.17
C ALA A 240 38.35 -21.93 -18.29
N MET A 241 38.68 -22.58 -17.17
CA MET A 241 39.21 -23.96 -17.16
C MET A 241 38.19 -25.02 -17.58
N THR A 242 36.90 -24.77 -17.37
CA THR A 242 35.83 -25.69 -17.82
C THR A 242 35.44 -25.54 -19.29
N SER A 243 35.91 -24.48 -19.97
CA SER A 243 35.58 -24.18 -21.37
C SER A 243 36.61 -24.63 -22.40
N THR A 244 37.70 -25.25 -21.95
CA THR A 244 38.71 -25.95 -22.76
C THR A 244 38.53 -27.46 -22.66
#